data_AF-A0A511Y8P3-F1
#
_entry.id   AF-A0A511Y8P3-F1
#
_cell.length_a   1.000
_cell.length_b   1.000
_cell.length_c   1.000
_cell.angle_alpha   90.00
_cell.angle_beta   90.00
_cell.angle_gamma   90.00
#
_symmetry.space_group_name_H-M   'P 1'
#
loop_
_entity.id
_entity.type
_entity.pdbx_description
1 polymer ?
#
loop_
_entity_poly.entity_id
_entity_poly.type
_entity_poly.pdbx_seq_one_letter_code
_entity_poly.pdbx_strand_id
1 'polypeptide(L)'
;MPDCDLGITAHSFDYIGKKTRFIPRLGWLGYHPSLLPRHRGRSSIEWAIRMKESVTGGTIFWLNAGIDRGDIAYQDWCWIPPEFHLSPQKSAVSLWRDTLLPMGLKLFETALNDILNGVIMRKPQDKRFSTFEPDTNVKDIYRPDLLMIGYENSHN
;
A
#
# COMPACT_ATOMS: atom_id res chain seq x y z
N MET A 1 -0.04 -0.40 -28.27
CA MET A 1 0.95 -0.87 -27.29
C MET A 1 1.20 -2.34 -27.58
N PRO A 2 2.42 -2.85 -27.41
CA PRO A 2 2.67 -4.29 -27.56
C PRO A 2 1.77 -5.09 -26.61
N ASP A 3 1.59 -6.38 -26.92
CA ASP A 3 0.92 -7.32 -26.03
C ASP A 3 1.64 -7.31 -24.67
N CYS A 4 0.91 -6.87 -23.64
CA CYS A 4 1.40 -6.84 -22.27
C CYS A 4 0.64 -7.91 -21.49
N ASP A 5 1.35 -8.87 -20.92
CA ASP A 5 0.71 -9.92 -20.14
C ASP A 5 0.37 -9.43 -18.73
N LEU A 6 1.30 -8.76 -18.06
CA LEU A 6 1.19 -8.39 -16.66
C LEU A 6 1.81 -7.01 -16.41
N GLY A 7 1.09 -6.16 -15.70
CA GLY A 7 1.63 -4.92 -15.14
C GLY A 7 2.15 -5.16 -13.72
N ILE A 8 3.24 -4.50 -13.34
CA ILE A 8 3.81 -4.57 -11.99
C ILE A 8 3.99 -3.14 -11.46
N THR A 9 3.57 -2.93 -10.21
CA THR A 9 3.87 -1.73 -9.43
C THR A 9 4.51 -2.17 -8.11
N ALA A 10 5.70 -1.67 -7.84
CA ALA A 10 6.40 -1.93 -6.59
C ALA A 10 6.79 -0.61 -5.97
N HIS A 11 6.27 -0.31 -4.77
CA HIS A 11 6.53 0.98 -4.10
C HIS A 11 6.20 2.19 -5.02
N SER A 12 5.04 2.15 -5.67
CA SER A 12 4.53 3.24 -6.51
C SER A 12 3.52 4.08 -5.74
N PHE A 13 3.57 5.40 -5.92
CA PHE A 13 2.63 6.35 -5.32
C PHE A 13 1.61 6.91 -6.33
N ASP A 14 1.61 6.36 -7.54
CA ASP A 14 0.79 6.80 -8.65
C ASP A 14 -0.46 5.95 -8.80
N TYR A 15 -1.57 6.62 -9.09
CA TYR A 15 -2.80 5.93 -9.42
C TYR A 15 -2.79 5.50 -10.89
N ILE A 16 -2.76 4.19 -11.15
CA ILE A 16 -2.84 3.65 -12.51
C ILE A 16 -4.25 3.90 -13.05
N GLY A 17 -4.36 4.86 -13.98
CA GLY A 17 -5.63 5.27 -14.58
C GLY A 17 -6.32 4.13 -15.34
N LYS A 18 -7.65 4.24 -15.49
CA LYS A 18 -8.50 3.19 -16.08
C LYS A 18 -7.96 2.66 -17.41
N LYS A 19 -7.64 3.54 -18.36
CA LYS A 19 -7.15 3.17 -19.69
C LYS A 19 -5.91 2.27 -19.59
N THR A 20 -4.91 2.67 -18.79
CA THR A 20 -3.67 1.92 -18.59
C THR A 20 -3.89 0.62 -17.82
N ARG A 21 -4.78 0.62 -16.82
CA ARG A 21 -5.04 -0.55 -15.98
C ARG A 21 -5.60 -1.74 -16.78
N PHE A 22 -6.34 -1.48 -17.85
CA PHE A 22 -6.93 -2.51 -18.71
C PHE A 22 -6.02 -2.98 -19.85
N ILE A 23 -4.78 -2.47 -19.94
CA ILE A 23 -3.85 -2.89 -21.01
C ILE A 23 -3.31 -4.31 -20.77
N PRO A 24 -2.82 -4.68 -19.57
CA PRO A 24 -2.27 -6.01 -19.38
C PRO A 24 -3.34 -7.09 -19.32
N ARG A 25 -3.13 -8.20 -20.03
CA ARG A 25 -4.05 -9.34 -20.16
C ARG A 25 -4.44 -9.97 -18.81
N LEU A 26 -3.48 -10.12 -17.91
CA LEU A 26 -3.66 -10.73 -16.58
C LEU A 26 -4.01 -9.68 -15.49
N GLY A 27 -3.81 -8.41 -15.80
CA GLY A 27 -3.99 -7.29 -14.88
C GLY A 27 -2.67 -6.80 -14.27
N TRP A 28 -2.75 -6.24 -13.06
CA TRP A 28 -1.63 -5.57 -12.41
C TRP A 28 -1.38 -6.14 -11.03
N LEU A 29 -0.13 -6.50 -10.73
CA LEU A 29 0.33 -6.78 -9.38
C LEU A 29 0.89 -5.51 -8.73
N GLY A 30 0.58 -5.35 -7.45
CA GLY A 30 1.10 -4.32 -6.57
C GLY A 30 1.85 -4.95 -5.40
N TYR A 31 2.90 -4.28 -4.94
CA TYR A 31 3.49 -4.56 -3.63
C TYR A 31 3.18 -3.43 -2.66
N HIS A 32 2.62 -3.80 -1.51
CA HIS A 32 2.30 -2.88 -0.42
C HIS A 32 2.99 -3.32 0.87
N PRO A 33 3.78 -2.45 1.54
CA PRO A 33 4.52 -2.82 2.74
C PRO A 33 3.66 -2.72 3.99
N SER A 34 2.59 -3.52 4.02
CA SER A 34 1.86 -3.88 5.23
C SER A 34 1.15 -5.22 5.03
N LEU A 35 0.55 -5.72 6.11
CA LEU A 35 -0.40 -6.83 6.06
C LEU A 35 -1.79 -6.32 5.65
N LEU A 36 -2.01 -6.08 4.35
CA LEU A 36 -3.33 -5.70 3.84
C LEU A 36 -4.40 -6.68 4.34
N PRO A 37 -5.56 -6.18 4.78
CA PRO A 37 -6.10 -4.82 4.57
C PRO A 37 -5.71 -3.77 5.64
N ARG A 38 -4.82 -4.09 6.58
CA ARG A 38 -4.31 -3.08 7.53
C ARG A 38 -3.34 -2.15 6.83
N HIS A 39 -3.32 -0.91 7.29
CA HIS A 39 -2.39 0.12 6.87
C HIS A 39 -2.36 0.41 5.38
N ARG A 40 -3.52 0.59 4.74
CA ARG A 40 -3.59 1.11 3.36
C ARG A 40 -3.09 2.56 3.30
N GLY A 41 -2.62 2.98 2.14
CA GLY A 41 -2.10 4.34 1.94
C GLY A 41 -0.59 4.44 2.07
N ARG A 42 -0.06 5.65 1.91
CA ARG A 42 1.36 5.85 1.55
C ARG A 42 2.38 5.52 2.64
N SER A 43 2.06 5.78 3.91
CA SER A 43 3.02 5.73 5.01
C SER A 43 2.85 4.50 5.92
N SER A 44 2.45 3.36 5.35
CA SER A 44 2.03 2.17 6.09
C SER A 44 3.04 1.66 7.12
N ILE A 45 4.33 1.64 6.77
CA ILE A 45 5.41 1.16 7.63
C ILE A 45 5.55 2.06 8.87
N GLU A 46 5.57 3.38 8.64
CA GLU A 46 5.70 4.36 9.71
C GLU A 46 4.48 4.33 10.65
N TRP A 47 3.27 4.12 10.11
CA TRP A 47 2.06 3.98 10.92
C TRP A 47 2.05 2.73 11.78
N ALA A 48 2.47 1.57 11.25
CA ALA A 48 2.61 0.36 12.04
C ALA A 48 3.55 0.57 13.24
N ILE A 49 4.69 1.24 13.03
CA ILE A 49 5.64 1.57 14.10
C ILE A 49 5.06 2.61 15.08
N ARG A 50 4.40 3.66 14.60
CA ARG A 50 3.76 4.69 15.45
C ARG A 50 2.64 4.13 16.32
N MET A 51 1.89 3.15 15.80
CA MET A 51 0.84 2.45 16.54
C MET A 51 1.39 1.35 17.45
N LYS A 52 2.72 1.20 17.53
CA LYS A 52 3.40 0.21 18.36
C LYS A 52 2.96 -1.22 18.05
N GLU A 53 2.67 -1.51 16.78
CA GLU A 53 2.37 -2.87 16.37
C GLU A 53 3.59 -3.77 16.59
N SER A 54 3.35 -5.01 17.00
CA SER A 54 4.45 -5.98 17.16
C SER A 54 4.87 -6.60 15.84
N VAL A 55 3.97 -6.63 14.85
CA VAL A 55 4.18 -7.27 13.55
C VAL A 55 3.77 -6.34 12.43
N THR A 56 4.45 -6.46 11.31
CA THR A 56 4.04 -5.89 10.01
C THR A 56 4.35 -6.91 8.92
N GLY A 57 4.35 -6.51 7.66
CA GLY A 57 4.68 -7.40 6.57
C GLY A 57 4.56 -6.76 5.21
N GLY A 58 4.57 -7.61 4.20
CA GLY A 58 4.46 -7.23 2.80
C GLY A 58 3.36 -8.01 2.11
N THR A 59 2.60 -7.34 1.25
CA THR A 59 1.51 -7.97 0.48
C THR A 59 1.70 -7.75 -1.01
N ILE A 60 1.65 -8.84 -1.78
CA ILE A 60 1.44 -8.80 -3.23
C ILE A 60 -0.06 -8.91 -3.50
N PHE A 61 -0.63 -7.95 -4.22
CA PHE A 61 -2.07 -7.86 -4.47
C PHE A 61 -2.40 -7.45 -5.90
N TRP A 62 -3.62 -7.75 -6.35
CA TRP A 62 -4.11 -7.40 -7.68
C TRP A 62 -4.78 -6.03 -7.69
N LEU A 63 -4.21 -5.04 -8.38
CA LEU A 63 -4.79 -3.68 -8.39
C LEU A 63 -6.23 -3.70 -8.92
N ASN A 64 -7.09 -2.91 -8.29
CA ASN A 64 -8.44 -2.62 -8.75
C ASN A 64 -8.71 -1.10 -8.70
N ALA A 65 -9.97 -0.67 -8.73
CA ALA A 65 -10.33 0.74 -8.67
C ALA A 65 -10.12 1.41 -7.31
N GLY A 66 -9.95 0.63 -6.25
CA GLY A 66 -9.64 1.15 -4.91
C GLY A 66 -8.13 1.24 -4.67
N ILE A 67 -7.76 2.14 -3.77
CA ILE A 67 -6.40 2.26 -3.22
C ILE A 67 -6.15 1.07 -2.30
N ASP A 68 -5.22 0.18 -2.67
CA ASP A 68 -4.79 -0.99 -1.91
C ASP A 68 -5.94 -1.96 -1.51
N ARG A 69 -7.02 -2.02 -2.31
CA ARG A 69 -8.22 -2.84 -2.05
C ARG A 69 -8.30 -4.12 -2.88
N GLY A 70 -7.23 -4.44 -3.60
CA GLY A 70 -7.16 -5.59 -4.48
C GLY A 70 -7.15 -6.93 -3.77
N ASP A 71 -7.47 -8.00 -4.48
CA ASP A 71 -7.32 -9.36 -3.94
C ASP A 71 -5.85 -9.65 -3.66
N ILE A 72 -5.56 -10.30 -2.54
CA ILE A 72 -4.22 -10.71 -2.14
C ILE A 72 -3.80 -11.91 -2.98
N ALA A 73 -2.60 -11.87 -3.54
CA ALA A 73 -1.93 -13.01 -4.14
C ALA A 73 -1.09 -13.74 -3.08
N TYR A 74 -0.16 -13.02 -2.44
CA TYR A 74 0.70 -13.54 -1.38
C TYR A 74 0.96 -12.48 -0.32
N GLN A 75 1.29 -12.93 0.88
CA GLN A 75 1.59 -12.08 2.01
C GLN A 75 2.60 -12.79 2.91
N ASP A 76 3.54 -12.04 3.46
CA ASP A 76 4.48 -12.51 4.49
C ASP A 76 4.65 -11.44 5.56
N TRP A 77 5.18 -11.81 6.72
CA TRP A 77 5.21 -10.97 7.92
C TRP A 77 6.60 -10.93 8.57
N CYS A 78 6.85 -9.89 9.36
CA CYS A 78 8.03 -9.75 10.19
C CYS A 78 7.71 -9.04 11.51
N TRP A 79 8.59 -9.20 12.50
CA TRP A 79 8.52 -8.46 13.76
C TRP A 79 8.97 -7.01 13.57
N ILE A 80 8.32 -6.10 14.30
CA ILE A 80 8.81 -4.75 14.53
C ILE A 80 9.61 -4.76 15.84
N PRO A 81 10.93 -4.51 15.82
CA PRO A 81 11.73 -4.45 17.03
C PRO A 81 11.21 -3.34 17.98
N PRO A 82 11.08 -3.59 19.29
CA PRO A 82 10.55 -2.59 20.23
C PRO A 82 11.27 -1.23 20.20
N GLU A 83 12.57 -1.23 19.94
CA GLU A 83 13.40 -0.04 19.82
C GLU A 83 13.04 0.83 18.60
N PHE A 84 12.34 0.28 17.59
CA PHE A 84 11.90 1.05 16.43
C PHE A 84 10.83 2.10 16.81
N HIS A 85 10.11 1.90 17.91
CA HIS A 85 9.11 2.86 18.40
C HIS A 85 9.74 4.19 18.87
N LEU A 86 11.05 4.21 19.15
CA LEU A 86 11.76 5.41 19.61
C LEU A 86 11.97 6.44 18.49
N SER A 87 12.01 5.99 17.23
CA SER A 87 12.24 6.87 16.07
C SER A 87 11.49 6.36 14.83
N PRO A 88 10.15 6.49 14.78
CA PRO A 88 9.33 5.81 13.77
C PRO A 88 9.72 6.10 12.32
N GLN A 89 10.06 7.34 11.98
CA GLN A 89 10.47 7.74 10.63
C GLN A 89 11.77 7.06 10.21
N LYS A 90 12.81 7.14 11.06
CA LYS A 90 14.11 6.53 10.77
C LYS A 90 13.99 5.00 10.74
N SER A 91 13.25 4.45 11.67
CA SER A 91 13.01 3.01 11.76
C SER A 91 12.20 2.47 10.59
N ALA A 92 11.24 3.22 10.05
CA ALA A 92 10.51 2.83 8.85
C ALA A 92 11.45 2.68 7.64
N VAL A 93 12.42 3.59 7.48
CA VAL A 93 13.44 3.50 6.41
C VAL A 93 14.32 2.26 6.57
N SER A 94 14.76 1.96 7.79
CA SER A 94 15.56 0.75 8.07
C SER A 94 14.73 -0.52 7.85
N LEU A 95 13.51 -0.58 8.38
CA LEU A 95 12.62 -1.74 8.23
C LEU A 95 12.29 -2.01 6.75
N TRP A 96 12.07 -0.95 5.96
CA TRP A 96 11.92 -1.04 4.52
C TRP A 96 13.14 -1.68 3.87
N ARG A 97 14.31 -1.05 4.02
CA ARG A 97 15.54 -1.45 3.32
C ARG A 97 16.00 -2.84 3.72
N ASP A 98 15.96 -3.14 5.02
CA ASP A 98 16.62 -4.30 5.60
C ASP A 98 15.71 -5.54 5.61
N THR A 99 14.39 -5.38 5.51
CA THR A 99 13.44 -6.50 5.64
C THR A 99 12.32 -6.48 4.60
N LEU A 100 11.55 -5.40 4.50
CA LEU A 100 10.34 -5.40 3.67
C LEU A 100 10.63 -5.36 2.17
N LEU A 101 11.70 -4.68 1.72
CA LEU A 101 12.10 -4.69 0.32
C LEU A 101 12.57 -6.10 -0.12
N PRO A 102 13.51 -6.77 0.59
CA PRO A 102 13.87 -8.16 0.27
C PRO A 102 12.68 -9.13 0.33
N MET A 103 11.76 -8.96 1.28
CA MET A 103 10.53 -9.75 1.37
C MET A 103 9.65 -9.56 0.13
N GLY A 104 9.44 -8.30 -0.30
CA GLY A 104 8.66 -7.99 -1.50
C GLY A 104 9.21 -8.68 -2.76
N LEU A 105 10.53 -8.71 -2.92
CA LEU A 105 11.18 -9.42 -4.05
C LEU A 105 10.89 -10.93 -4.02
N LYS A 106 11.00 -11.58 -2.87
CA LYS A 106 10.69 -13.01 -2.70
C LYS A 106 9.21 -13.31 -2.99
N LEU A 107 8.32 -12.44 -2.53
CA LEU A 107 6.88 -12.58 -2.79
C LEU A 107 6.55 -12.39 -4.27
N PHE A 108 7.18 -11.44 -4.96
CA PHE A 108 7.05 -11.31 -6.40
C PHE A 108 7.57 -12.53 -7.14
N GLU A 109 8.74 -13.04 -6.79
CA GLU A 109 9.29 -14.26 -7.38
C GLU A 109 8.30 -15.44 -7.25
N THR A 110 7.73 -15.63 -6.06
CA THR A 110 6.69 -16.64 -5.82
C THR A 110 5.47 -16.41 -6.72
N ALA A 111 4.93 -15.19 -6.75
CA ALA A 111 3.75 -14.87 -7.55
C ALA A 111 3.98 -15.06 -9.05
N LEU A 112 5.14 -14.65 -9.55
CA LEU A 112 5.49 -14.77 -10.96
C LEU A 112 5.72 -16.23 -11.36
N ASN A 113 6.37 -17.04 -10.51
CA ASN A 113 6.53 -18.47 -10.73
C ASN A 113 5.17 -19.19 -10.81
N ASP A 114 4.24 -18.88 -9.90
CA ASP A 114 2.90 -19.47 -9.94
C ASP A 114 2.14 -19.03 -11.19
N ILE A 115 2.21 -17.76 -11.58
CA ILE A 115 1.59 -17.25 -12.82
C ILE A 115 2.15 -17.96 -14.06
N LEU A 116 3.47 -18.17 -14.13
CA LEU A 116 4.11 -18.89 -15.24
C LEU A 116 3.64 -20.35 -15.33
N ASN A 117 3.29 -20.96 -14.19
CA ASN A 117 2.72 -22.31 -14.12
C ASN A 117 1.17 -22.32 -14.26
N GLY A 118 0.56 -21.19 -14.61
CA GLY A 118 -0.89 -21.08 -14.81
C GLY A 118 -1.71 -20.98 -13.52
N VAL A 119 -1.07 -20.75 -12.38
CA VAL A 119 -1.71 -20.58 -11.08
C VAL A 119 -1.88 -19.08 -10.77
N ILE A 120 -3.12 -18.64 -10.56
CA ILE A 120 -3.44 -17.25 -10.24
C ILE A 120 -4.14 -17.19 -8.88
N MET A 121 -3.39 -16.79 -7.85
CA MET A 121 -3.92 -16.63 -6.49
C MET A 121 -4.66 -15.31 -6.32
N ARG A 122 -5.92 -15.37 -5.91
CA ARG A 122 -6.79 -14.22 -5.61
C ARG A 122 -7.61 -14.48 -4.36
N LYS A 123 -7.16 -13.92 -3.24
CA LYS A 123 -7.89 -13.96 -1.97
C LYS A 123 -8.46 -12.58 -1.64
N PRO A 124 -9.80 -12.42 -1.58
CA PRO A 124 -10.39 -11.16 -1.16
C PRO A 124 -9.90 -10.72 0.22
N GLN A 125 -9.65 -9.43 0.37
CA GLN A 125 -9.28 -8.86 1.67
C GLN A 125 -10.45 -8.88 2.64
N ASP A 126 -10.21 -9.25 3.90
CA ASP A 126 -11.23 -9.28 4.95
C ASP A 126 -11.52 -7.87 5.47
N LYS A 127 -12.69 -7.33 5.12
CA LYS A 127 -13.08 -5.96 5.44
C LYS A 127 -13.06 -5.64 6.94
N ARG A 128 -13.19 -6.63 7.83
CA ARG A 128 -13.17 -6.43 9.28
C ARG A 128 -11.86 -5.84 9.80
N PHE A 129 -10.76 -6.12 9.11
CA PHE A 129 -9.42 -5.68 9.51
C PHE A 129 -8.92 -4.47 8.69
N SER A 130 -9.81 -3.84 7.93
CA SER A 130 -9.46 -2.75 7.03
C SER A 130 -9.15 -1.45 7.78
N THR A 131 -7.95 -0.93 7.60
CA THR A 131 -7.58 0.42 8.06
C THR A 131 -6.95 1.23 6.92
N PHE A 132 -6.87 2.55 7.11
CA PHE A 132 -6.24 3.48 6.19
C PHE A 132 -5.69 4.63 7.01
N GLU A 133 -4.47 5.05 6.72
CA GLU A 133 -3.85 6.18 7.40
C GLU A 133 -3.29 7.20 6.38
N PRO A 134 -3.33 8.50 6.72
CA PRO A 134 -2.87 9.55 5.82
C PRO A 134 -1.35 9.50 5.64
N ASP A 135 -0.84 10.24 4.65
CA ASP A 135 0.59 10.48 4.53
C ASP A 135 1.13 11.12 5.83
N THR A 136 2.25 10.63 6.34
CA THR A 136 2.90 11.18 7.54
C THR A 136 3.61 12.52 7.26
N ASN A 137 3.82 12.85 5.99
CA ASN A 137 4.43 14.10 5.53
C ASN A 137 3.40 15.11 5.00
N VAL A 138 2.18 15.12 5.52
CA VAL A 138 1.21 16.17 5.18
C VAL A 138 1.79 17.51 5.60
N LYS A 139 2.21 18.31 4.62
CA LYS A 139 2.57 19.72 4.83
C LYS A 139 1.31 20.47 5.20
N ASP A 140 1.42 21.39 6.15
CA ASP A 140 0.33 22.32 6.46
C ASP A 140 -0.10 23.03 5.17
N ILE A 141 -1.36 22.82 4.78
CA ILE A 141 -1.92 23.43 3.58
C ILE A 141 -2.52 24.75 4.03
N TYR A 142 -1.69 25.80 4.10
CA TYR A 142 -2.19 27.16 4.29
C TYR A 142 -2.96 27.59 3.04
N ARG A 143 -4.29 27.62 3.14
CA ARG A 143 -5.24 28.08 2.10
C ARG A 143 -5.88 29.39 2.55
N PRO A 144 -5.21 30.54 2.35
CA PRO A 144 -5.73 31.84 2.79
C PRO A 144 -7.05 32.22 2.11
N ASP A 145 -7.36 31.60 0.97
CA ASP A 145 -8.61 31.74 0.22
C ASP A 145 -9.85 31.17 0.94
N LEU A 146 -9.69 30.20 1.85
CA LEU A 146 -10.80 29.65 2.63
C LEU A 146 -11.34 30.62 3.69
N LEU A 147 -10.55 31.60 4.13
CA LEU A 147 -10.99 32.68 5.02
C LEU A 147 -11.94 33.67 4.32
N MET A 148 -11.97 33.66 2.97
CA MET A 148 -12.86 34.50 2.17
C MET A 148 -14.17 33.81 1.77
N ILE A 149 -14.37 32.55 2.16
CA ILE A 149 -15.70 31.93 2.09
C ILE A 149 -16.50 32.57 3.22
N GLY A 150 -17.32 33.56 2.87
CA GLY A 150 -18.19 34.24 3.80
C GLY A 150 -18.95 33.22 4.64
N TYR A 151 -18.80 33.30 5.96
CA TYR A 151 -19.71 32.68 6.89
C TYR A 151 -21.04 33.42 6.74
N GLU A 152 -21.84 33.06 5.73
CA GLU A 152 -23.21 33.51 5.66
C GLU A 152 -23.93 32.92 6.87
N ASN A 153 -24.06 33.74 7.90
CA ASN A 153 -24.90 33.50 9.07
C ASN A 153 -26.33 33.27 8.59
N SER A 154 -26.66 32.02 8.32
CA SER A 154 -28.03 31.54 8.16
C SER A 154 -28.64 31.33 9.54
N HIS A 155 -28.88 32.43 10.25
CA HIS A 155 -29.74 32.50 11.44
C HIS A 155 -30.51 33.83 11.43
N ASN A 156 -31.54 33.90 10.58
CA ASN A 156 -32.91 34.36 10.88
C ASN A 156 -33.70 34.54 9.58
#